data_AF-A0A1G1W4X7-F1
#
_entry.id   AF-A0A1G1W4X7-F1
#
_cell.length_a   1.000
_cell.length_b   1.000
_cell.length_c   1.000
_cell.angle_alpha   90.00
_cell.angle_beta   90.00
_cell.angle_gamma   90.00
#
_symmetry.space_group_name_H-M   'P 1'
#
loop_
_entity.id
_entity.type
_entity.pdbx_description
1 polymer ?
#
loop_
_entity_poly.entity_id
_entity_poly.type
_entity_poly.pdbx_seq_one_letter_code
_entity_poly.pdbx_strand_id
1 'polypeptide(L)'
;MVGDYEVGSRYPKPGEKVRVVQKKDYSSGKLTEGVVKDVLTSKRFHPRGHKVRLTDGTIGRVQEFTDKAEQEPATPRFLPASYTPSEDDLV
;
A
#
# COMPACT_ATOMS: atom_id res chain seq x y z
N MET A 1 3.24 21.28 11.46
CA MET A 1 3.81 20.05 12.03
C MET A 1 2.73 18.99 11.89
N VAL A 2 2.68 18.35 10.72
CA VAL A 2 1.70 17.30 10.41
C VAL A 2 2.54 16.04 10.20
N GLY A 3 2.14 14.94 10.81
CA GLY A 3 2.93 13.73 10.95
C GLY A 3 3.05 12.95 9.64
N ASP A 4 4.29 12.66 9.23
CA ASP A 4 4.60 11.90 8.00
C ASP A 4 5.73 10.88 8.24
N TYR A 5 6.02 10.53 9.50
CA TYR A 5 7.22 9.75 9.88
C TYR A 5 7.19 8.28 9.40
N GLU A 6 6.03 7.77 8.99
CA GLU A 6 5.88 6.40 8.47
C GLU A 6 6.50 6.26 7.08
N VAL A 7 6.32 7.27 6.22
CA VAL A 7 6.78 7.24 4.82
C VAL A 7 8.30 7.29 4.73
N GLY A 8 8.92 7.99 5.66
CA GLY A 8 10.37 8.14 5.71
C GLY A 8 11.12 6.94 6.25
N SER A 9 10.45 6.05 6.98
CA SER A 9 11.06 4.88 7.61
C SER A 9 10.85 3.60 6.78
N ARG A 10 9.81 3.59 5.93
CA ARG A 10 9.45 2.44 5.11
C ARG A 10 10.18 2.46 3.77
N TYR A 11 11.01 1.44 3.54
CA TYR A 11 11.75 1.30 2.29
C TYR A 11 10.88 0.66 1.19
N PRO A 12 10.60 1.36 0.07
CA PRO A 12 9.79 0.82 -1.02
C PRO A 12 10.51 -0.31 -1.76
N LYS A 13 9.75 -1.28 -2.26
CA LYS A 13 10.26 -2.37 -3.11
C LYS A 13 9.74 -2.21 -4.55
N PRO A 14 10.53 -2.59 -5.58
CA PRO A 14 10.02 -2.71 -6.94
C PRO A 14 8.78 -3.63 -6.99
N GLY A 15 7.73 -3.21 -7.68
CA GLY A 15 6.44 -3.92 -7.75
C GLY A 15 5.39 -3.47 -6.73
N GLU A 16 5.75 -2.62 -5.76
CA GLU A 16 4.83 -2.11 -4.75
C GLU A 16 3.99 -0.93 -5.29
N LYS A 17 2.70 -0.88 -4.92
CA LYS A 17 1.82 0.24 -5.26
C LYS A 17 2.04 1.38 -4.27
N VAL A 18 2.43 2.53 -4.80
CA VAL A 18 2.72 3.71 -4.00
C VAL A 18 2.10 4.94 -4.62
N ARG A 19 1.90 5.97 -3.78
CA ARG A 19 1.52 7.29 -4.21
C ARG A 19 2.71 8.22 -4.07
N VAL A 20 3.08 8.86 -5.18
CA VAL A 20 4.23 9.76 -5.26
C VAL A 20 3.78 11.17 -5.58
N VAL A 21 4.46 12.16 -5.00
CA VAL A 21 4.34 13.55 -5.41
C VAL A 21 5.46 13.90 -6.39
N GLN A 22 5.09 14.51 -7.52
CA GLN A 22 6.05 15.01 -8.49
C GLN A 22 6.43 16.46 -8.16
N LYS A 23 7.59 16.92 -8.64
CA LYS A 23 8.05 18.29 -8.37
C LYS A 23 7.06 19.35 -8.86
N LYS A 24 6.40 19.10 -10.00
CA LYS A 24 5.38 19.96 -10.59
C LYS A 24 4.12 20.08 -9.72
N ASP A 25 3.85 19.06 -8.92
CA ASP A 25 2.63 18.96 -8.12
C ASP A 25 2.83 19.39 -6.66
N TYR A 26 4.05 19.78 -6.24
CA TYR A 26 4.33 20.21 -4.86
C TYR A 26 3.45 21.36 -4.38
N SER A 27 3.07 22.29 -5.27
CA SER A 27 2.17 23.40 -4.92
C SER A 27 0.70 22.97 -4.79
N SER A 28 0.32 21.87 -5.45
CA SER A 28 -1.07 21.40 -5.52
C SER A 28 -1.35 20.24 -4.56
N GLY A 29 -0.30 19.56 -4.08
CA GLY A 29 -0.43 18.35 -3.27
C GLY A 29 -0.95 17.14 -4.03
N LYS A 30 -1.07 17.19 -5.36
CA LYS A 30 -1.57 16.05 -6.15
C LYS A 30 -0.60 14.88 -6.06
N LEU A 31 -1.13 13.74 -5.63
CA LEU A 31 -0.41 12.48 -5.59
C LEU A 31 -0.71 11.67 -6.86
N THR A 32 0.33 11.12 -7.46
CA THR A 32 0.23 10.18 -8.57
C THR A 32 0.38 8.78 -8.02
N GLU A 33 -0.63 7.93 -8.23
CA GLU A 33 -0.54 6.51 -7.91
C GLU A 33 0.21 5.77 -9.01
N GLY A 34 1.02 4.78 -8.64
CA GLY A 34 1.67 3.90 -9.59
C GLY A 34 2.49 2.82 -8.92
N VAL A 35 3.14 1.99 -9.75
CA VAL A 35 3.97 0.88 -9.29
C VAL A 35 5.44 1.29 -9.30
N VAL A 36 6.17 0.99 -8.22
CA VAL A 36 7.60 1.26 -8.13
C VAL A 36 8.36 0.39 -9.14
N LYS A 37 9.17 1.02 -9.98
CA LYS A 37 10.13 0.36 -10.87
C LYS A 37 11.51 0.32 -10.24
N ASP A 38 12.06 1.49 -9.92
CA ASP A 38 13.39 1.64 -9.34
C ASP A 38 13.36 2.53 -8.11
N VAL A 39 14.18 2.21 -7.11
CA VAL A 39 14.38 3.03 -5.92
C VAL A 39 15.67 3.83 -6.09
N LEU A 40 15.57 5.15 -6.15
CA LEU A 40 16.69 6.06 -6.44
C LEU A 40 17.28 6.67 -5.17
N THR A 41 17.13 6.02 -4.03
CA THR A 41 17.53 6.56 -2.74
C THR A 41 18.45 5.60 -1.99
N SER A 42 19.53 6.15 -1.44
CA SER A 42 20.60 5.37 -0.80
C SER A 42 20.42 5.23 0.72
N LYS A 43 19.84 6.23 1.39
CA LYS A 43 19.60 6.17 2.85
C LYS A 43 18.29 5.44 3.16
N ARG A 44 18.22 4.79 4.32
CA ARG A 44 17.00 4.12 4.81
C ARG A 44 15.98 5.09 5.42
N PHE A 45 16.40 6.24 5.95
CA PHE A 45 15.51 7.21 6.57
C PHE A 45 15.46 8.51 5.76
N HIS A 46 14.26 8.90 5.32
CA HIS A 46 14.04 10.15 4.58
C HIS A 46 12.81 10.90 5.10
N PRO A 47 12.96 12.05 5.76
CA PRO A 47 11.83 12.75 6.39
C PRO A 47 10.76 13.25 5.42
N ARG A 48 11.02 13.23 4.12
CA ARG A 48 10.10 13.63 3.05
C ARG A 48 9.81 12.47 2.07
N GLY A 49 10.07 11.24 2.49
CA GLY A 49 9.89 10.04 1.68
C GLY A 49 11.02 9.70 0.72
N HIS A 50 10.96 8.47 0.22
CA HIS A 50 11.94 7.88 -0.68
C HIS A 50 11.77 8.37 -2.12
N LYS A 51 12.88 8.68 -2.81
CA LYS A 51 12.86 9.01 -4.24
C LYS A 51 12.75 7.72 -5.04
N VAL A 52 11.71 7.59 -5.84
CA VAL A 52 11.45 6.39 -6.67
C VAL A 52 11.12 6.78 -8.09
N ARG A 53 11.33 5.84 -9.01
CA ARG A 53 10.85 5.87 -10.38
C ARG A 53 9.70 4.86 -10.49
N LEU A 54 8.58 5.30 -11.04
CA LEU A 54 7.44 4.45 -11.35
C LEU A 54 7.64 3.70 -12.67
N THR A 55 6.82 2.67 -12.91
CA THR A 55 6.78 1.91 -14.17
C THR A 55 6.56 2.78 -15.39
N ASP A 56 5.75 3.84 -15.27
CA ASP A 56 5.46 4.83 -16.31
C ASP A 56 6.63 5.79 -16.61
N GLY A 57 7.78 5.63 -15.92
CA GLY A 57 8.93 6.53 -16.02
C GLY A 57 8.84 7.79 -15.15
N THR A 58 7.71 8.01 -14.47
CA THR A 58 7.51 9.14 -13.55
C THR A 58 8.45 9.06 -12.35
N ILE A 59 9.08 10.18 -11.99
CA ILE A 59 9.98 10.27 -10.83
C ILE A 59 9.36 11.18 -9.77
N GLY A 60 9.21 10.65 -8.55
CA GLY A 60 8.58 11.37 -7.44
C GLY A 60 9.15 11.00 -6.07
N ARG A 61 8.65 11.69 -5.04
CA ARG A 61 8.84 11.29 -3.63
C ARG A 61 7.64 10.48 -3.19
N VAL A 62 7.86 9.31 -2.61
CA VAL A 62 6.78 8.51 -2.01
C VAL A 62 6.17 9.31 -0.86
N GLN A 63 4.84 9.40 -0.87
CA GLN A 63 4.03 10.01 0.18
C GLN A 63 3.12 8.98 0.86
N GLU A 64 2.71 7.92 0.15
CA GLU A 64 1.82 6.91 0.71
C GLU A 64 2.12 5.54 0.07
N PHE A 65 1.87 4.47 0.83
CA PHE A 65 1.95 3.09 0.36
C PHE A 65 0.54 2.50 0.35
N THR A 66 0.09 1.98 -0.81
CA THR A 66 -1.23 1.36 -0.98
C THR A 66 -1.07 -0.16 -0.93
N ASP A 67 -0.64 -0.68 0.22
CA ASP A 67 -0.69 -2.12 0.52
C ASP A 67 -2.03 -2.47 1.16
N LYS A 68 -3.14 -2.05 0.54
CA LYS A 68 -4.40 -2.69 0.90
C LYS A 68 -4.42 -4.05 0.21
N ALA A 69 -3.84 -5.02 0.92
CA ALA A 69 -4.26 -6.40 0.83
C ALA A 69 -5.80 -6.39 0.89
N GLU A 70 -6.42 -6.94 -0.14
CA GLU A 70 -7.82 -7.34 -0.06
C GLU A 70 -7.97 -8.15 1.22
N GLN A 71 -8.64 -7.52 2.18
CA GLN A 71 -9.34 -8.23 3.23
C GLN A 71 -10.32 -9.13 2.49
N GLU A 72 -10.05 -10.43 2.44
CA GLU A 72 -11.13 -11.41 2.42
C GLU A 72 -11.67 -11.49 3.87
N PRO A 73 -12.80 -10.86 4.23
CA PRO A 73 -13.50 -11.26 5.43
C PRO A 73 -14.16 -12.61 5.16
N ALA A 74 -14.03 -13.51 6.14
CA ALA A 74 -14.86 -14.70 6.31
C ALA A 74 -14.67 -15.84 5.28
N THR A 75 -13.60 -16.60 5.44
CA THR A 75 -13.85 -18.02 5.70
C THR A 75 -13.29 -18.34 7.08
N PRO A 76 -14.12 -18.49 8.13
CA PRO A 76 -13.62 -19.16 9.32
C PRO A 76 -13.15 -20.55 8.87
N ARG A 77 -11.85 -20.83 8.98
CA ARG A 77 -11.29 -22.19 8.81
C ARG A 77 -11.83 -23.19 9.85
N PHE A 78 -12.77 -22.76 10.69
CA PHE A 78 -13.57 -23.59 11.56
C PHE A 78 -15.02 -23.57 11.05
N LEU A 79 -15.31 -24.29 9.97
CA LEU A 79 -16.53 -25.08 10.00
C LEU A 79 -16.21 -26.23 10.98
N PRO A 80 -16.93 -26.43 12.10
CA PRO A 80 -16.88 -27.75 12.71
C PRO A 80 -17.34 -28.72 11.61
N ALA A 81 -16.58 -29.79 11.38
CA ALA A 81 -16.79 -30.74 10.29
C ALA A 81 -18.11 -31.57 10.42
N SER A 82 -19.11 -31.07 11.14
CA SER A 82 -20.35 -31.78 11.43
C SER A 82 -21.48 -30.80 11.80
N TYR A 83 -21.78 -29.85 10.92
CA TYR A 83 -23.13 -29.27 10.89
C TYR A 83 -23.89 -29.94 9.75
N THR A 84 -24.40 -31.14 10.02
CA THR A 84 -25.50 -31.70 9.24
C THR A 84 -26.78 -31.13 9.85
N PRO A 85 -27.52 -30.24 9.16
CA PRO A 85 -28.86 -29.91 9.63
C PRO A 85 -29.68 -31.21 9.60
N SER A 86 -30.04 -31.72 10.78
CA SER A 86 -30.93 -32.86 10.91
C SER A 86 -32.31 -32.46 10.37
N GLU A 87 -32.96 -33.37 9.64
CA GLU A 87 -34.30 -33.15 9.05
C GLU A 87 -35.43 -32.95 10.09
N ASP A 88 -35.11 -32.98 11.40
CA ASP A 88 -36.07 -32.84 12.50
C ASP A 88 -36.42 -31.38 12.86
N ASP A 89 -35.68 -30.39 12.33
CA ASP A 89 -36.04 -28.95 12.44
C ASP A 89 -37.05 -28.49 11.37
N LEU A 90 -37.63 -29.46 10.63
CA LEU A 90 -38.60 -29.24 9.57
C LEU A 90 -39.92 -29.94 9.90
N VAL A 91 -40.52 -29.64 11.07
CA VAL A 91 -41.97 -29.77 11.35
C VAL A 91 -42.39 -28.95 12.57
#